data_AF-A0A7C3J7A1-F1
#
_entry.id   AF-A0A7C3J7A1-F1
#
_cell.length_a   1.000
_cell.length_b   1.000
_cell.length_c   1.000
_cell.angle_alpha   90.00
_cell.angle_beta   90.00
_cell.angle_gamma   90.00
#
_symmetry.space_group_name_H-M   'P 1'
#
loop_
_entity.id
_entity.type
_entity.pdbx_description
1 polymer ?
#
loop_
_entity_poly.entity_id
_entity_poly.type
_entity_poly.pdbx_seq_one_letter_code
_entity_poly.pdbx_strand_id
1 'polypeptide(L)'
;MQISIDVEMITIPAGPFLMSEQLQSVELPEYRIAKYPVTHVEYDRFVQATGHRRPDHWSKDGSYPPHLARHPVVFVSWDDAVAYTQWLGARLPSEAEWEKAARGIDGRLYPWGNEFLAANCNSSESGTDGIRPVDAHPGGASPYGVMDMAGNVWEW
;
A
#
# COMPACT_ATOMS: atom_id res chain seq x y z
N MET A 1 -8.28 -18.91 -18.81
CA MET A 1 -8.97 -17.62 -18.66
C MET A 1 -8.29 -16.91 -17.51
N GLN A 2 -7.42 -15.94 -17.79
CA GLN A 2 -6.66 -15.23 -16.77
C GLN A 2 -7.63 -14.26 -16.08
N ILE A 3 -7.99 -14.55 -14.83
CA ILE A 3 -8.86 -13.68 -14.04
C ILE A 3 -8.01 -12.44 -13.73
N SER A 4 -8.20 -11.35 -14.48
CA SER A 4 -7.50 -10.10 -14.20
C SER A 4 -8.05 -9.50 -12.92
N ILE A 5 -7.21 -9.36 -11.90
CA ILE A 5 -7.49 -8.41 -10.82
C ILE A 5 -7.30 -7.02 -11.41
N ASP A 6 -8.31 -6.18 -11.31
CA ASP A 6 -8.18 -4.76 -11.60
C ASP A 6 -7.68 -4.05 -10.34
N VAL A 7 -6.35 -4.00 -10.18
CA VAL A 7 -5.69 -3.19 -9.14
C VAL A 7 -5.65 -1.76 -9.64
N GLU A 8 -6.23 -0.83 -8.88
CA GLU A 8 -6.15 0.60 -9.22
C GLU A 8 -4.71 1.09 -9.03
N MET A 9 -4.06 1.51 -10.12
CA MET A 9 -2.65 1.92 -10.13
C MET A 9 -2.53 3.41 -10.50
N ILE A 10 -1.84 4.19 -9.66
CA ILE A 10 -1.55 5.61 -9.82
C ILE A 10 -0.23 5.80 -10.56
N THR A 11 -0.20 6.69 -11.56
CA THR A 11 1.04 7.10 -12.23
C THR A 11 1.76 8.17 -11.43
N ILE A 12 3.02 7.92 -11.09
CA ILE A 12 3.90 8.89 -10.45
C ILE A 12 4.84 9.46 -11.51
N PRO A 13 4.82 10.77 -11.78
CA PRO A 13 5.56 11.36 -12.89
C PRO A 13 7.07 11.26 -12.66
N ALA A 14 7.81 11.14 -13.77
CA ALA A 14 9.27 11.24 -13.76
C ALA A 14 9.74 12.59 -13.16
N GLY A 15 10.96 12.61 -12.65
CA GLY A 15 11.65 13.83 -12.21
C GLY A 15 12.14 13.79 -10.76
N PRO A 16 12.74 14.89 -10.31
CA PRO A 16 13.35 14.98 -8.99
C PRO A 16 12.32 15.04 -7.87
N PHE A 17 12.69 14.53 -6.70
CA PHE A 17 12.00 14.75 -5.43
C PHE A 17 13.01 14.83 -4.29
N LEU A 18 12.56 15.32 -3.12
CA LEU A 18 13.38 15.43 -1.92
C LEU A 18 13.17 14.18 -1.05
N MET A 19 14.16 13.28 -1.05
CA MET A 19 14.15 12.02 -0.30
C MET A 19 14.74 12.20 1.09
N SER A 20 14.30 11.38 2.04
CA SER A 20 14.75 11.30 3.43
C SER A 20 14.53 12.59 4.24
N GLU A 21 14.85 12.53 5.53
CA GLU A 21 14.86 13.71 6.40
C GLU A 21 15.90 14.76 5.96
N GLN A 22 16.94 14.34 5.23
CA GLN A 22 17.99 15.24 4.73
C GLN A 22 17.57 15.98 3.46
N LEU A 23 16.39 15.70 2.90
CA LEU A 23 15.85 16.32 1.69
C LEU A 23 16.83 16.29 0.52
N GLN A 24 17.46 15.14 0.30
CA GLN A 24 18.38 14.93 -0.80
C GLN A 24 17.61 14.81 -2.12
N SER A 25 18.04 15.54 -3.14
CA SER A 25 17.43 15.47 -4.47
C SER A 25 17.75 14.13 -5.13
N VAL A 26 16.72 13.32 -5.36
CA VAL A 26 16.80 12.05 -6.09
C VAL A 26 15.92 12.14 -7.32
N GLU A 27 16.43 11.72 -8.47
CA GLU A 27 15.67 11.68 -9.73
C GLU A 27 15.18 10.27 -10.01
N LEU A 28 13.87 10.13 -10.23
CA LEU A 28 13.23 8.86 -10.56
C LEU A 28 12.57 8.92 -11.94
N PRO A 29 12.56 7.81 -12.70
CA PRO A 29 11.72 7.69 -13.89
C PRO A 29 10.23 7.72 -13.51
N GLU A 30 9.37 7.78 -14.52
CA GLU A 30 7.94 7.53 -14.31
C GLU A 30 7.73 6.06 -13.92
N TYR A 31 6.83 5.82 -12.98
CA TYR A 31 6.40 4.49 -12.59
C TYR A 31 4.94 4.51 -12.15
N ARG A 32 4.39 3.33 -11.87
CA ARG A 32 3.04 3.18 -11.30
C ARG A 32 3.11 2.45 -9.98
N ILE A 33 2.28 2.86 -9.04
CA ILE A 33 2.13 2.23 -7.72
C ILE A 33 0.65 1.96 -7.45
N ALA A 34 0.33 0.90 -6.71
CA ALA A 34 -1.04 0.63 -6.32
C ALA A 34 -1.58 1.79 -5.47
N LYS A 35 -2.82 2.19 -5.70
CA LYS A 35 -3.47 3.26 -4.93
C LYS A 35 -3.64 2.90 -3.47
N TYR A 36 -3.87 1.62 -3.20
CA TYR A 36 -4.14 1.08 -1.87
C TYR A 36 -3.15 -0.05 -1.58
N PRO A 37 -2.85 -0.34 -0.30
CA PRO A 37 -2.25 -1.61 0.09
C PRO A 37 -3.08 -2.80 -0.43
N VAL A 38 -2.40 -3.91 -0.73
CA VAL A 38 -3.05 -5.12 -1.23
C VAL A 38 -4.11 -5.60 -0.24
N THR A 39 -5.34 -5.76 -0.70
CA THR A 39 -6.47 -6.16 0.13
C THR A 39 -6.59 -7.68 0.26
N HIS A 40 -7.34 -8.14 1.27
CA HIS A 40 -7.64 -9.58 1.43
C HIS A 40 -8.31 -10.19 0.20
N VAL A 41 -9.25 -9.48 -0.45
CA VAL A 41 -9.93 -9.99 -1.65
C VAL A 41 -8.98 -10.11 -2.86
N GLU A 42 -7.99 -9.23 -2.96
CA GLU A 42 -6.99 -9.30 -4.03
C GLU A 42 -5.99 -10.43 -3.77
N TYR A 43 -5.51 -10.55 -2.54
CA TYR A 43 -4.59 -11.63 -2.16
C TYR A 43 -5.26 -13.01 -2.24
N ASP A 44 -6.54 -13.14 -1.92
CA ASP A 44 -7.28 -14.40 -2.07
C ASP A 44 -7.31 -14.85 -3.53
N ARG A 45 -7.56 -13.95 -4.48
CA ARG A 45 -7.51 -14.30 -5.91
C ARG A 45 -6.14 -14.82 -6.34
N PHE A 46 -5.05 -14.26 -5.80
CA PHE A 46 -3.70 -14.79 -6.00
C PHE A 46 -3.56 -16.20 -5.43
N VAL A 47 -4.00 -16.44 -4.19
CA VAL A 47 -3.99 -17.76 -3.54
C VAL A 47 -4.80 -18.78 -4.35
N GLN A 48 -6.01 -18.44 -4.77
CA GLN A 48 -6.86 -19.32 -5.58
C GLN A 48 -6.24 -19.63 -6.95
N ALA A 49 -5.54 -18.67 -7.56
CA ALA A 49 -4.94 -18.84 -8.88
C ALA A 49 -3.64 -19.66 -8.87
N THR A 50 -2.90 -19.66 -7.75
CA THR A 50 -1.53 -20.20 -7.69
C THR A 50 -1.35 -21.34 -6.69
N GLY A 51 -2.27 -21.49 -5.75
CA GLY A 51 -2.08 -22.38 -4.59
C GLY A 51 -1.06 -21.86 -3.58
N HIS A 52 -0.67 -20.58 -3.66
CA HIS A 52 0.27 -19.97 -2.71
C HIS A 52 -0.26 -20.02 -1.27
N ARG A 53 0.66 -19.92 -0.30
CA ARG A 53 0.32 -19.94 1.13
C ARG A 53 -0.61 -18.77 1.48
N ARG A 54 -1.67 -19.09 2.24
CA ARG A 54 -2.60 -18.12 2.84
C ARG A 54 -2.09 -17.61 4.19
N PRO A 55 -2.47 -16.39 4.61
CA PRO A 55 -2.21 -15.90 5.96
C PRO A 55 -2.81 -16.80 7.05
N ASP A 56 -2.12 -16.89 8.19
CA ASP A 56 -2.43 -17.88 9.24
C ASP A 56 -3.75 -17.58 9.97
N HIS A 57 -4.21 -16.32 9.97
CA HIS A 57 -5.47 -15.92 10.61
C HIS A 57 -6.71 -16.22 9.75
N TRP A 58 -6.53 -16.71 8.52
CA TRP A 58 -7.65 -17.09 7.66
C TRP A 58 -8.34 -18.36 8.18
N SER A 59 -9.60 -18.52 7.81
CA SER A 59 -10.43 -19.66 8.21
C SER A 59 -9.82 -20.99 7.75
N LYS A 60 -10.21 -22.09 8.42
CA LYS A 60 -9.72 -23.44 8.10
C LYS A 60 -9.99 -23.85 6.64
N ASP A 61 -11.11 -23.39 6.09
CA ASP A 61 -11.50 -23.60 4.69
C ASP A 61 -10.70 -22.75 3.68
N GLY A 62 -9.87 -21.82 4.17
CA GLY A 62 -9.02 -20.96 3.35
C GLY A 62 -9.64 -19.65 2.93
N SER A 63 -10.80 -19.30 3.48
CA SER A 63 -11.40 -17.99 3.27
C SER A 63 -10.85 -16.96 4.26
N TYR A 64 -10.68 -15.72 3.81
CA TYR A 64 -10.53 -14.59 4.72
C TYR A 64 -11.89 -14.24 5.36
N PRO A 65 -11.92 -13.64 6.57
CA PRO A 65 -13.16 -13.17 7.18
C PRO A 65 -13.87 -12.14 6.26
N PRO A 66 -15.14 -12.32 5.88
CA PRO A 66 -15.76 -11.49 4.82
C PRO A 66 -15.74 -9.98 5.07
N HIS A 67 -15.81 -9.54 6.33
CA HIS A 67 -15.74 -8.13 6.71
C HIS A 67 -14.34 -7.51 6.49
N LEU A 68 -13.31 -8.32 6.28
CA LEU A 68 -11.94 -7.88 5.98
C LEU A 68 -11.66 -7.76 4.48
N ALA A 69 -12.63 -7.99 3.61
CA ALA A 69 -12.42 -8.00 2.16
C ALA A 69 -11.62 -6.80 1.63
N ARG A 70 -11.92 -5.58 2.10
CA ARG A 70 -11.26 -4.32 1.72
C ARG A 70 -10.19 -3.84 2.72
N HIS A 71 -9.83 -4.66 3.70
CA HIS A 71 -8.73 -4.36 4.61
C HIS A 71 -7.41 -4.86 4.01
N PRO A 72 -6.27 -4.21 4.31
CA PRO A 72 -4.96 -4.66 3.86
C PRO A 72 -4.72 -6.10 4.34
N VAL A 73 -4.14 -6.93 3.47
CA VAL A 73 -3.67 -8.25 3.86
C VAL A 73 -2.48 -8.10 4.81
N VAL A 74 -2.49 -8.87 5.89
CA VAL A 74 -1.45 -8.89 6.92
C VAL A 74 -0.97 -10.32 7.14
N PHE A 75 0.12 -10.49 7.90
CA PHE A 75 0.80 -11.77 8.10
C PHE A 75 1.36 -12.38 6.80
N VAL A 76 1.82 -11.52 5.90
CA VAL A 76 2.57 -11.87 4.68
C VAL A 76 4.04 -11.52 4.86
N SER A 77 4.92 -12.40 4.39
CA SER A 77 6.35 -12.14 4.35
C SER A 77 6.73 -11.29 3.14
N TRP A 78 7.98 -10.83 3.09
CA TRP A 78 8.54 -10.22 1.89
C TRP A 78 8.47 -11.17 0.68
N ASP A 79 8.78 -12.46 0.87
CA ASP A 79 8.69 -13.47 -0.20
C ASP A 79 7.25 -13.63 -0.73
N ASP A 80 6.26 -13.58 0.16
CA ASP A 80 4.84 -13.61 -0.22
C ASP A 80 4.45 -12.39 -1.06
N ALA A 81 4.93 -11.20 -0.67
CA ALA A 81 4.68 -9.95 -1.38
C ALA A 81 5.35 -9.92 -2.77
N VAL A 82 6.57 -10.47 -2.88
CA VAL A 82 7.25 -10.66 -4.16
C VAL A 82 6.50 -11.66 -5.04
N ALA A 83 6.07 -12.79 -4.50
CA ALA A 83 5.30 -13.78 -5.26
C ALA A 83 3.97 -13.19 -5.80
N TYR A 84 3.26 -12.42 -4.95
CA TYR A 84 2.04 -11.72 -5.36
C TYR A 84 2.30 -10.72 -6.49
N THR A 85 3.32 -9.86 -6.35
CA THR A 85 3.61 -8.84 -7.37
C THR A 85 4.07 -9.47 -8.69
N GLN A 86 4.87 -10.53 -8.65
CA GLN A 86 5.26 -11.29 -9.85
C GLN A 86 4.05 -11.91 -10.56
N TRP A 87 3.13 -12.50 -9.80
CA TRP A 87 1.89 -13.06 -10.35
C TRP A 87 1.02 -11.98 -11.01
N LEU A 88 0.99 -10.77 -10.44
CA LEU A 88 0.29 -9.62 -11.02
C LEU A 88 0.99 -9.05 -12.27
N GLY A 89 2.24 -9.42 -12.54
CA GLY A 89 3.07 -8.79 -13.58
C GLY A 89 3.63 -7.43 -13.15
N ALA A 90 3.79 -7.21 -11.85
CA ALA A 90 4.33 -6.02 -11.20
C ALA A 90 5.60 -6.35 -10.39
N ARG A 91 6.04 -5.42 -9.55
CA ARG A 91 7.12 -5.60 -8.56
C ARG A 91 6.83 -4.77 -7.31
N LEU A 92 7.55 -5.02 -6.23
CA LEU A 92 7.59 -4.11 -5.08
C LEU A 92 8.20 -2.75 -5.50
N PRO A 93 7.75 -1.64 -4.89
CA PRO A 93 8.41 -0.35 -5.05
C PRO A 93 9.80 -0.40 -4.39
N SER A 94 10.73 0.41 -4.87
CA SER A 94 11.90 0.78 -4.07
C SER A 94 11.50 1.76 -2.97
N GLU A 95 12.32 1.89 -1.92
CA GLU A 95 12.09 2.89 -0.85
C GLU A 95 11.95 4.31 -1.42
N ALA A 96 12.78 4.68 -2.41
CA ALA A 96 12.71 5.99 -3.05
C ALA A 96 11.39 6.19 -3.83
N GLU A 97 10.89 5.15 -4.51
CA GLU A 97 9.59 5.20 -5.16
C GLU A 97 8.47 5.33 -4.13
N TRP A 98 8.48 4.50 -3.10
CA TRP A 98 7.49 4.57 -2.03
C TRP A 98 7.46 5.96 -1.38
N GLU A 99 8.62 6.52 -1.02
CA GLU A 99 8.69 7.85 -0.41
C GLU A 99 8.22 8.95 -1.37
N LYS A 100 8.62 8.91 -2.65
CA LYS A 100 8.11 9.88 -3.63
C LYS A 100 6.59 9.79 -3.74
N ALA A 101 6.04 8.59 -3.82
CA ALA A 101 4.58 8.38 -3.89
C ALA A 101 3.86 8.91 -2.65
N ALA A 102 4.47 8.81 -1.47
CA ALA A 102 3.95 9.35 -0.21
C ALA A 102 4.06 10.87 -0.12
N ARG A 103 5.26 11.41 -0.36
CA ARG A 103 5.65 12.79 -0.05
C ARG A 103 5.32 13.77 -1.16
N GLY A 104 5.41 13.35 -2.42
CA GLY A 104 5.52 14.30 -3.54
C GLY A 104 6.93 14.90 -3.63
N ILE A 105 7.01 16.17 -4.03
CA ILE A 105 8.28 16.83 -4.40
C ILE A 105 8.68 18.00 -3.50
N ASP A 106 7.81 18.41 -2.57
CA ASP A 106 7.93 19.68 -1.83
C ASP A 106 8.51 19.54 -0.41
N GLY A 107 8.93 18.33 -0.02
CA GLY A 107 9.56 18.09 1.27
C GLY A 107 8.59 18.02 2.46
N ARG A 108 7.28 17.88 2.23
CA ARG A 108 6.27 17.79 3.31
C ARG A 108 6.51 16.63 4.27
N LEU A 109 6.14 16.77 5.55
CA LEU A 109 6.37 15.75 6.58
C LEU A 109 5.43 14.53 6.47
N TYR A 110 4.16 14.77 6.16
CA TYR A 110 3.13 13.75 5.99
C TYR A 110 2.57 13.81 4.56
N PRO A 111 1.93 12.75 4.05
CA PRO A 111 1.35 12.76 2.71
C PRO A 111 0.42 13.96 2.46
N TRP A 112 -0.32 14.37 3.49
CA TRP A 112 -1.28 15.49 3.46
C TRP A 112 -0.70 16.87 3.83
N GLY A 113 0.58 16.98 4.24
CA GLY A 113 1.18 18.26 4.60
C GLY A 113 2.14 18.20 5.80
N ASN A 114 2.29 19.31 6.51
CA ASN A 114 3.28 19.43 7.60
C ASN A 114 2.71 19.32 9.01
N GLU A 115 1.39 19.25 9.13
CA GLU A 115 0.71 19.10 10.41
C GLU A 115 0.19 17.68 10.57
N PHE A 116 0.40 17.08 11.74
CA PHE A 116 -0.20 15.79 12.05
C PHE A 116 -1.71 15.93 12.18
N LEU A 117 -2.45 15.11 11.44
CA LEU A 117 -3.91 15.07 11.46
C LEU A 117 -4.36 13.65 11.79
N ALA A 118 -4.80 13.41 13.03
CA ALA A 118 -5.21 12.09 13.50
C ALA A 118 -6.32 11.43 12.64
N ALA A 119 -7.17 12.23 11.98
CA ALA A 119 -8.21 11.73 11.10
C ALA A 119 -7.68 11.17 9.77
N ASN A 120 -6.43 11.46 9.41
CA ASN A 120 -5.85 11.15 8.11
C ASN A 120 -5.06 9.83 8.08
N CYS A 121 -4.91 9.14 9.20
CA CYS A 121 -4.21 7.86 9.26
C CYS A 121 -4.76 6.95 10.36
N ASN A 122 -4.39 5.68 10.27
CA ASN A 122 -4.60 4.68 11.31
C ASN A 122 -3.24 4.40 11.99
N SER A 123 -2.95 5.07 13.09
CA SER A 123 -1.72 4.90 13.87
C SER A 123 -2.01 4.82 15.38
N SER A 124 -0.98 4.52 16.18
CA SER A 124 -1.09 4.58 17.64
C SER A 124 -1.52 5.97 18.12
N GLU A 125 -1.03 7.03 17.47
CA GLU A 125 -1.30 8.42 17.77
C GLU A 125 -2.72 8.85 17.39
N SER A 126 -3.39 8.14 16.45
CA SER A 126 -4.81 8.36 16.14
C SER A 126 -5.76 7.63 17.10
N GLY A 127 -5.24 6.83 18.03
CA GLY A 127 -6.04 6.13 19.05
C GLY A 127 -6.92 5.02 18.49
N THR A 128 -6.50 4.40 17.40
CA THR A 128 -7.25 3.36 16.68
C THR A 128 -6.61 1.99 16.86
N ASP A 129 -7.43 1.00 17.21
CA ASP A 129 -7.01 -0.40 17.28
C ASP A 129 -7.33 -1.15 15.99
N GLY A 130 -6.39 -2.00 15.58
CA GLY A 130 -6.52 -2.90 14.43
C GLY A 130 -6.38 -2.19 13.07
N ILE A 131 -6.43 -2.99 12.00
CA ILE A 131 -6.40 -2.49 10.63
C ILE A 131 -7.75 -1.90 10.22
N ARG A 132 -7.73 -0.96 9.27
CA ARG A 132 -8.92 -0.31 8.70
C ARG A 132 -9.07 -0.65 7.23
N PRO A 133 -10.29 -0.55 6.65
CA PRO A 133 -10.46 -0.59 5.20
C PRO A 133 -9.56 0.45 4.52
N VAL A 134 -9.03 0.12 3.35
CA VAL A 134 -8.05 0.96 2.63
C VAL A 134 -8.59 2.34 2.18
N ASP A 135 -9.89 2.58 2.31
CA ASP A 135 -10.59 3.82 1.98
C ASP A 135 -11.12 4.57 3.23
N ALA A 136 -10.74 4.15 4.43
CA ALA A 136 -11.24 4.72 5.68
C ALA A 136 -10.76 6.16 5.97
N HIS A 137 -9.61 6.55 5.43
CA HIS A 137 -8.97 7.85 5.69
C HIS A 137 -8.77 8.66 4.40
N PRO A 138 -9.84 9.12 3.72
CA PRO A 138 -9.71 9.83 2.44
C PRO A 138 -8.87 11.12 2.52
N GLY A 139 -8.83 11.77 3.68
CA GLY A 139 -7.97 12.94 3.92
C GLY A 139 -6.46 12.61 3.98
N GLY A 140 -6.11 11.33 4.10
CA GLY A 140 -4.75 10.82 4.16
C GLY A 140 -4.05 10.62 2.82
N ALA A 141 -4.76 10.87 1.71
CA ALA A 141 -4.21 10.70 0.37
C ALA A 141 -2.93 11.52 0.17
N SER A 142 -1.94 10.92 -0.50
CA SER A 142 -0.73 11.59 -0.94
C SER A 142 -1.04 12.64 -2.02
N PRO A 143 -0.07 13.49 -2.41
CA PRO A 143 -0.24 14.46 -3.50
C PRO A 143 -0.65 13.83 -4.83
N TYR A 144 -0.34 12.55 -5.01
CA TYR A 144 -0.66 11.77 -6.19
C TYR A 144 -1.95 10.95 -6.04
N GLY A 145 -2.58 10.97 -4.86
CA GLY A 145 -3.80 10.22 -4.56
C GLY A 145 -3.57 8.79 -4.06
N VAL A 146 -2.34 8.45 -3.65
CA VAL A 146 -2.02 7.14 -3.04
C VAL A 146 -2.46 7.16 -1.58
N MET A 147 -3.14 6.11 -1.15
CA MET A 147 -3.79 5.99 0.15
C MET A 147 -2.92 5.23 1.13
N ASP A 148 -3.16 5.47 2.43
CA ASP A 148 -2.53 4.74 3.54
C ASP A 148 -0.99 4.76 3.57
N MET A 149 -0.35 5.70 2.86
CA MET A 149 1.11 5.92 2.92
C MET A 149 1.61 6.35 4.32
N ALA A 150 0.70 6.61 5.26
CA ALA A 150 1.00 6.78 6.68
C ALA A 150 -0.01 5.96 7.50
N GLY A 151 0.50 4.94 8.21
CA GLY A 151 -0.29 4.09 9.11
C GLY A 151 -0.92 2.87 8.43
N ASN A 152 -1.92 2.30 9.10
CA ASN A 152 -2.63 1.05 8.77
C ASN A 152 -1.76 -0.21 8.85
N VAL A 153 -0.78 -0.38 7.95
CA VAL A 153 0.14 -1.52 7.91
C VAL A 153 1.54 -1.09 7.45
N TRP A 154 2.56 -1.87 7.80
CA TRP A 154 3.87 -1.73 7.18
C TRP A 154 3.87 -2.32 5.77
N GLU A 155 4.65 -1.71 4.88
CA GLU A 155 4.73 -2.08 3.47
C GLU A 155 6.15 -2.57 3.13
N TRP A 156 6.23 -3.67 2.37
CA TRP A 156 7.46 -4.38 2.00
C TRP A 156 8.14 -3.81 0.74
#